data_AF-A0A1X2GCV2-F1
#
_entry.id   AF-A0A1X2GCV2-F1
#
_cell.length_a   1.000
_cell.length_b   1.000
_cell.length_c   1.000
_cell.angle_alpha   90.00
_cell.angle_beta   90.00
_cell.angle_gamma   90.00
#
_symmetry.space_group_name_H-M   'P 1'
#
loop_
_entity.id
_entity.type
_entity.pdbx_description
1 polymer ?
#
loop_
_entity_poly.entity_id
_entity_poly.type
_entity_poly.pdbx_seq_one_letter_code
_entity_poly.pdbx_strand_id
1 'polypeptide(L)'
;MKKLCGHGKFIPSKKNQKFPNNLMVGLMELAWDMCKGTVDRVGACYSVLSMVKESSDPIDRKIMLSVYQIFQMLPMEQMMYPINESEFITKYLLPIFQPLFGDDERSTTMRWTATQTVESQMCAASGNRPDCMISVVQGNRPVASLGFGEVKSPLETGNHFGVNKDLLRLGSFCKDAVDEGNLDGSLAIRCAGFLVIFYLVELQAMGFI
;
A
#
# COMPACT_ATOMS: atom_id res chain seq x y z
N MET A 1 32.27 -5.77 3.71
CA MET A 1 30.96 -5.14 3.41
C MET A 1 30.05 -5.33 4.62
N LYS A 2 29.61 -4.23 5.25
CA LYS A 2 28.79 -4.27 6.47
C LYS A 2 27.34 -4.57 6.09
N LYS A 3 26.77 -5.65 6.61
CA LYS A 3 25.33 -5.90 6.63
C LYS A 3 24.62 -4.69 7.26
N LEU A 4 23.85 -3.96 6.48
CA LEU A 4 22.84 -3.02 6.99
C LEU A 4 21.58 -3.80 7.41
N CYS A 5 21.74 -4.74 8.35
CA CYS A 5 20.62 -5.31 9.09
C CYS A 5 20.95 -5.24 10.57
N GLY A 6 20.97 -4.01 11.09
CA GLY A 6 20.92 -3.76 12.52
C GLY A 6 19.48 -3.80 13.00
N HIS A 7 19.08 -4.94 13.58
CA HIS A 7 18.09 -5.03 14.67
C HIS A 7 16.69 -4.41 14.44
N GLY A 8 16.08 -4.67 13.30
CA GLY A 8 14.64 -4.95 13.30
C GLY A 8 14.47 -6.45 13.50
N LYS A 9 14.04 -6.92 14.68
CA LYS A 9 13.60 -8.31 14.81
C LYS A 9 12.48 -8.50 13.80
N PHE A 10 12.74 -9.20 12.70
CA PHE A 10 11.69 -9.70 11.83
C PHE A 10 10.84 -10.60 12.72
N ILE A 11 9.70 -10.11 13.19
CA ILE A 11 8.76 -10.92 13.96
C ILE A 11 8.35 -12.02 12.99
N PRO A 12 8.70 -13.29 13.25
CA PRO A 12 8.31 -14.35 12.35
C PRO A 12 6.80 -14.31 12.23
N SER A 13 6.31 -14.10 11.00
CA SER A 13 4.91 -14.24 10.66
C SER A 13 4.42 -15.56 11.26
N LYS A 14 3.33 -15.51 12.05
CA LYS A 14 2.65 -16.72 12.48
C LYS A 14 2.23 -17.43 11.20
N LYS A 15 2.91 -18.52 10.84
CA LYS A 15 2.71 -19.29 9.60
C LYS A 15 1.27 -19.81 9.35
N ASN A 16 0.32 -19.51 10.24
CA ASN A 16 -1.08 -19.96 10.21
C ASN A 16 -2.09 -18.81 10.44
N GLN A 17 -1.75 -17.56 10.16
CA GLN A 17 -2.74 -16.48 10.23
C GLN A 17 -3.72 -16.63 9.06
N LYS A 18 -4.95 -17.05 9.38
CA LYS A 18 -6.05 -17.08 8.40
C LYS A 18 -6.46 -15.65 8.08
N PHE A 19 -6.97 -15.44 6.87
CA PHE A 19 -7.57 -14.18 6.49
C PHE A 19 -8.70 -13.81 7.49
N PRO A 20 -8.76 -12.56 7.97
CA PRO A 20 -9.64 -12.18 9.09
C PRO A 20 -11.09 -11.96 8.61
N ASN A 21 -11.76 -13.04 8.16
CA ASN A 21 -13.10 -12.99 7.58
C ASN A 21 -14.12 -12.25 8.45
N ASN A 22 -14.19 -12.58 9.74
CA ASN A 22 -15.18 -11.98 10.65
C ASN A 22 -14.99 -10.47 10.80
N LEU A 23 -13.73 -10.02 10.87
CA LEU A 23 -13.40 -8.60 10.91
C LEU A 23 -13.86 -7.91 9.62
N MET A 24 -13.53 -8.49 8.47
CA MET A 24 -13.90 -7.92 7.17
C MET A 24 -15.41 -7.82 7.00
N VAL A 25 -16.15 -8.87 7.38
CA VAL A 25 -17.62 -8.86 7.35
C VAL A 25 -18.17 -7.77 8.27
N GLY A 26 -17.69 -7.66 9.51
CA GLY A 26 -18.16 -6.62 10.43
C GLY A 26 -17.87 -5.19 9.94
N LEU A 27 -16.71 -4.96 9.31
CA LEU A 27 -16.38 -3.67 8.69
C LEU A 27 -17.29 -3.36 7.49
N MET A 28 -17.64 -4.37 6.69
CA MET A 28 -18.58 -4.23 5.57
C MET A 28 -19.99 -3.93 6.04
N GLU A 29 -20.46 -4.62 7.09
CA GLU A 29 -21.77 -4.36 7.71
C GLU A 29 -21.85 -2.92 8.24
N LEU A 30 -20.80 -2.44 8.90
CA LEU A 30 -20.75 -1.07 9.40
C LEU A 30 -20.76 -0.03 8.28
N ALA A 31 -20.03 -0.29 7.19
CA ALA A 31 -20.06 0.57 6.01
C ALA A 31 -21.47 0.60 5.38
N TRP A 32 -22.13 -0.55 5.33
CA TRP A 32 -23.49 -0.69 4.81
C TRP A 32 -24.52 0.05 5.67
N ASP A 33 -24.41 -0.05 6.99
CA ASP A 33 -25.24 0.69 7.95
C ASP A 33 -25.06 2.20 7.80
N MET A 34 -23.82 2.64 7.59
CA MET A 34 -23.52 4.03 7.28
C MET A 34 -24.17 4.48 5.95
N CYS A 35 -24.11 3.66 4.89
CA CYS A 35 -24.78 3.96 3.63
C CYS A 35 -26.31 4.01 3.74
N LYS A 36 -26.90 3.21 4.63
CA LYS A 36 -28.35 3.23 4.91
C LYS A 36 -28.79 4.36 5.85
N GLY A 37 -27.84 5.05 6.48
CA GLY A 37 -28.11 6.07 7.49
C GLY A 37 -28.62 5.50 8.82
N THR A 38 -28.45 4.20 9.08
CA THR A 38 -28.76 3.60 10.40
C THR A 38 -27.71 3.95 11.43
N VAL A 39 -26.48 4.22 10.99
CA VAL A 39 -25.36 4.73 11.79
C VAL A 39 -24.80 5.97 11.09
N ASP A 40 -24.61 7.06 11.83
CA ASP A 40 -23.94 8.24 11.26
C ASP A 40 -22.42 8.04 11.16
N ARG A 41 -21.74 8.93 10.45
CA ARG A 41 -20.29 8.84 10.24
C ARG A 41 -19.51 8.81 11.56
N VAL A 42 -19.94 9.60 12.54
CA VAL A 42 -19.23 9.71 13.83
C VAL A 42 -19.34 8.41 14.61
N GLY A 43 -20.54 7.83 14.67
CA GLY A 43 -20.82 6.54 15.28
C GLY A 43 -20.05 5.41 14.61
N ALA A 44 -20.01 5.37 13.28
CA ALA A 44 -19.25 4.36 12.54
C ALA A 44 -17.74 4.47 12.84
N CYS A 45 -17.18 5.69 12.78
CA CYS A 45 -15.79 5.95 13.15
C CYS A 45 -15.46 5.53 14.59
N TYR A 46 -16.36 5.83 15.54
CA TYR A 46 -16.20 5.41 16.93
C TYR A 46 -16.15 3.90 17.09
N SER A 47 -17.06 3.17 16.43
CA SER A 47 -17.10 1.71 16.44
C SER A 47 -15.78 1.12 15.92
N VAL A 48 -15.24 1.65 14.81
CA VAL A 48 -13.95 1.19 14.28
C VAL A 48 -12.81 1.43 15.27
N LEU A 49 -12.75 2.61 15.91
CA LEU A 49 -11.71 2.91 16.90
C LEU A 49 -11.81 2.02 18.16
N SER A 50 -13.03 1.66 18.58
CA SER A 50 -13.22 0.68 19.66
C SER A 50 -12.64 -0.69 19.28
N MET A 51 -12.95 -1.17 18.08
CA MET A 51 -12.40 -2.44 17.56
C MET A 51 -10.87 -2.40 17.47
N VAL A 52 -10.27 -1.28 17.03
CA VAL A 52 -8.81 -1.09 17.00
C VAL A 52 -8.20 -1.22 18.40
N LYS A 53 -8.83 -0.60 19.40
CA LYS A 53 -8.35 -0.63 20.79
C LYS A 53 -8.38 -2.04 21.37
N GLU A 54 -9.41 -2.81 21.06
CA GLU A 54 -9.62 -4.18 21.55
C GLU A 54 -8.77 -5.22 20.82
N SER A 55 -8.43 -4.97 19.55
CA SER A 55 -7.60 -5.91 18.79
C SER A 55 -6.17 -5.94 19.31
N SER A 56 -5.61 -7.14 19.40
CA SER A 56 -4.19 -7.37 19.70
C SER A 56 -3.36 -7.66 18.46
N ASP A 57 -4.00 -7.87 17.30
CA ASP A 57 -3.32 -8.19 16.06
C ASP A 57 -2.94 -6.92 15.30
N PRO A 58 -1.64 -6.69 15.01
CA PRO A 58 -1.20 -5.48 14.34
C PRO A 58 -1.72 -5.37 12.90
N ILE A 59 -1.96 -6.47 12.20
CA ILE A 59 -2.50 -6.45 10.83
C ILE A 59 -3.96 -6.03 10.86
N ASP A 60 -4.75 -6.61 11.77
CA ASP A 60 -6.16 -6.24 11.95
C ASP A 60 -6.29 -4.76 12.29
N ARG A 61 -5.43 -4.24 13.17
CA ARG A 61 -5.36 -2.80 13.49
C ARG A 61 -5.11 -1.94 12.25
N LYS A 62 -4.18 -2.33 11.38
CA LYS A 62 -3.91 -1.60 10.13
C LYS A 62 -5.12 -1.61 9.19
N ILE A 63 -5.76 -2.76 9.00
CA ILE A 63 -6.98 -2.89 8.19
C ILE A 63 -8.08 -1.97 8.73
N MET A 64 -8.33 -2.00 10.04
CA MET A 64 -9.34 -1.15 10.66
C MET A 64 -9.02 0.34 10.54
N LEU A 65 -7.76 0.73 10.74
CA LEU A 65 -7.33 2.12 10.56
C LEU A 65 -7.48 2.58 9.10
N SER A 66 -7.23 1.72 8.12
CA SER A 66 -7.56 1.99 6.72
C SER A 66 -9.04 2.27 6.52
N VAL A 67 -9.93 1.42 7.05
CA VAL A 67 -11.39 1.63 6.93
C VAL A 67 -11.85 2.90 7.66
N TYR A 68 -11.31 3.18 8.85
CA TYR A 68 -11.57 4.42 9.59
C TYR A 68 -11.22 5.67 8.76
N GLN A 69 -10.11 5.65 8.04
CA GLN A 69 -9.71 6.76 7.16
C GLN A 69 -10.65 6.89 5.95
N ILE A 70 -11.08 5.77 5.35
CA ILE A 70 -12.09 5.78 4.28
C ILE A 70 -13.39 6.44 4.76
N PHE A 71 -13.90 6.06 5.94
CA PHE A 71 -15.16 6.59 6.47
C PHE A 71 -15.13 8.10 6.67
N GLN A 72 -13.98 8.64 7.06
CA GLN A 72 -13.82 10.09 7.20
C GLN A 72 -13.70 10.82 5.86
N MET A 73 -12.98 10.22 4.90
CA MET A 73 -12.55 10.91 3.68
C MET A 73 -13.53 10.77 2.52
N LEU A 74 -14.24 9.65 2.40
CA LEU A 74 -15.13 9.42 1.28
C LEU A 74 -16.43 10.23 1.40
N PRO A 75 -16.95 10.76 0.28
CA PRO A 75 -18.26 11.37 0.27
C PRO A 75 -19.34 10.30 0.48
N MET A 76 -20.42 10.64 1.17
CA MET A 76 -21.59 9.75 1.30
C MET A 76 -22.31 9.56 -0.02
N GLU A 77 -22.24 10.57 -0.89
CA GLU A 77 -22.84 10.56 -2.22
C GLU A 77 -21.78 10.27 -3.29
N GLN A 78 -22.20 9.53 -4.30
CA GLN A 78 -21.36 9.24 -5.45
C GLN A 78 -21.09 10.51 -6.24
N MET A 79 -19.82 10.72 -6.59
CA MET A 79 -19.44 11.79 -7.50
C MET A 79 -19.71 11.38 -8.94
N MET A 80 -20.43 12.22 -9.68
CA MET A 80 -20.86 11.92 -11.06
C MET A 80 -19.92 12.51 -12.13
N TYR A 81 -18.80 13.11 -11.75
CA TYR A 81 -17.85 13.67 -12.70
C TYR A 81 -16.64 12.76 -12.93
N PRO A 82 -15.94 12.90 -14.07
CA PRO A 82 -14.70 12.18 -14.35
C PRO A 82 -13.62 12.44 -13.29
N ILE A 83 -13.23 11.40 -12.54
CA ILE A 83 -12.18 11.49 -11.51
C ILE A 83 -10.82 11.27 -12.17
N ASN A 84 -9.95 12.28 -12.11
CA ASN A 84 -8.57 12.17 -12.61
C ASN A 84 -7.67 11.38 -11.64
N GLU A 85 -6.46 11.03 -12.08
CA GLU A 85 -5.53 10.19 -11.30
C GLU A 85 -5.13 10.82 -9.95
N SER A 86 -4.81 12.12 -9.93
CA SER A 86 -4.42 12.82 -8.70
C SER A 86 -5.53 12.87 -7.66
N GLU A 87 -6.76 13.14 -8.10
CA GLU A 87 -7.92 13.13 -7.22
C GLU A 87 -8.24 11.71 -6.76
N PHE A 88 -8.15 10.73 -7.66
CA PHE A 88 -8.35 9.33 -7.32
C PHE A 88 -7.36 8.87 -6.24
N ILE A 89 -6.08 9.21 -6.39
CA ILE A 89 -5.03 8.92 -5.42
C ILE A 89 -5.35 9.57 -4.07
N THR A 90 -5.50 10.90 -4.05
CA THR A 90 -5.59 11.66 -2.78
C THR A 90 -6.89 11.39 -2.01
N LYS A 91 -7.99 11.09 -2.70
CA LYS A 91 -9.30 10.89 -2.08
C LYS A 91 -9.61 9.44 -1.75
N TYR A 92 -9.13 8.48 -2.54
CA TYR A 92 -9.49 7.07 -2.39
C TYR A 92 -8.33 6.19 -1.96
N LEU A 93 -7.18 6.27 -2.64
CA LEU A 93 -6.08 5.33 -2.39
C LEU A 93 -5.22 5.72 -1.19
N LEU A 94 -4.92 7.01 -1.06
CA LEU A 94 -4.11 7.57 0.02
C LEU A 94 -4.66 7.21 1.41
N PRO A 95 -5.97 7.42 1.71
CA PRO A 95 -6.53 7.07 3.03
C PRO A 95 -6.45 5.57 3.36
N ILE A 96 -6.48 4.70 2.35
CA ILE A 96 -6.43 3.24 2.53
C ILE A 96 -5.00 2.79 2.78
N PHE A 97 -4.10 3.19 1.90
CA PHE A 97 -2.78 2.59 1.83
C PHE A 97 -1.80 3.15 2.86
N GLN A 98 -1.96 4.41 3.29
CA GLN A 98 -1.08 4.98 4.31
C GLN A 98 -1.12 4.22 5.64
N PRO A 99 -2.27 3.98 6.28
CA PRO A 99 -2.32 3.17 7.49
C PRO A 99 -2.01 1.68 7.23
N LEU A 100 -2.25 1.18 6.01
CA LEU A 100 -2.00 -0.23 5.67
C LEU A 100 -0.50 -0.56 5.58
N PHE A 101 0.28 0.33 4.96
CA PHE A 101 1.70 0.12 4.68
C PHE A 101 2.64 1.01 5.51
N GLY A 102 2.11 2.03 6.19
CA GLY A 102 2.83 2.83 7.16
C GLY A 102 3.02 2.08 8.49
N ASP A 103 4.16 2.34 9.13
CA ASP A 103 4.53 1.78 10.42
C ASP A 103 5.68 2.57 11.03
N ASP A 104 5.38 3.50 11.93
CA ASP A 104 6.41 4.34 12.56
C ASP A 104 7.37 3.50 13.42
N GLU A 105 6.88 2.45 14.07
CA GLU A 105 7.70 1.54 14.89
C GLU A 105 8.71 0.77 14.03
N ARG A 106 8.33 0.44 12.79
CA ARG A 106 9.23 -0.19 11.80
C ARG A 106 9.90 0.83 10.87
N SER A 107 9.73 2.12 11.15
CA SER A 107 10.21 3.22 10.30
C SER A 107 9.87 3.05 8.82
N THR A 108 8.71 2.44 8.55
CA THR A 108 8.21 2.18 7.20
C THR A 108 7.15 3.22 6.87
N THR A 109 7.25 3.82 5.70
CA THR A 109 6.30 4.84 5.26
C THR A 109 5.92 4.63 3.81
N MET A 110 4.66 4.88 3.51
CA MET A 110 4.19 4.99 2.13
C MET A 110 4.29 6.44 1.67
N ARG A 111 4.94 6.64 0.53
CA ARG A 111 5.20 7.95 -0.05
C ARG A 111 4.62 8.01 -1.45
N TRP A 112 3.82 9.04 -1.71
CA TRP A 112 3.37 9.41 -3.05
C TRP A 112 4.30 10.49 -3.57
N THR A 113 5.22 10.12 -4.46
CA THR A 113 6.32 11.00 -4.83
C THR A 113 6.66 10.86 -6.29
N ALA A 114 6.78 11.98 -7.01
CA ALA A 114 7.41 12.03 -8.31
C ALA A 114 8.95 12.03 -8.19
N THR A 115 9.52 11.15 -7.35
CA THR A 115 10.97 11.04 -7.15
C THR A 115 11.48 9.66 -7.58
N GLN A 116 12.75 9.60 -7.98
CA GLN A 116 13.44 8.35 -8.29
C GLN A 116 13.51 7.42 -7.07
N THR A 117 13.60 6.11 -7.32
CA THR A 117 13.77 5.08 -6.28
C THR A 117 15.19 5.17 -5.69
N VAL A 118 15.38 4.68 -4.47
CA VAL A 118 16.72 4.67 -3.82
C VAL A 118 17.72 3.87 -4.67
N GLU A 119 17.22 2.81 -5.28
CA GLU A 119 17.96 1.86 -6.11
C GLU A 119 18.34 2.50 -7.46
N SER A 120 17.42 3.21 -8.11
CA SER A 120 17.72 3.92 -9.37
C SER A 120 18.74 5.06 -9.22
N GLN A 121 18.98 5.56 -8.00
CA GLN A 121 20.06 6.52 -7.75
C GLN A 121 21.44 5.84 -7.74
N MET A 122 21.50 4.52 -7.52
CA MET A 122 22.73 3.73 -7.64
C MET A 122 23.03 3.40 -9.10
N CYS A 123 22.00 3.21 -9.93
CA CYS A 123 22.08 2.99 -11.37
C CYS A 123 21.32 4.09 -12.14
N ALA A 124 22.01 5.20 -12.45
CA ALA A 124 21.48 6.45 -13.01
C ALA A 124 20.80 6.38 -14.42
N ALA A 125 20.43 5.21 -14.91
CA ALA A 125 20.07 4.98 -16.31
C ALA A 125 18.57 5.12 -16.63
N SER A 126 17.66 5.09 -15.65
CA SER A 126 16.22 5.25 -15.93
C SER A 126 15.61 6.37 -15.09
N GLY A 127 15.16 7.43 -15.75
CA GLY A 127 14.43 8.54 -15.11
C GLY A 127 13.00 8.16 -14.66
N ASN A 128 12.66 6.87 -14.67
CA ASN A 128 11.35 6.34 -14.33
C ASN A 128 11.06 6.51 -12.85
N ARG A 129 9.79 6.78 -12.52
CA ARG A 129 9.35 7.06 -11.16
C ARG A 129 8.01 6.36 -10.93
N PRO A 130 7.89 5.50 -9.90
CA PRO A 130 6.60 4.94 -9.52
C PRO A 130 5.71 6.05 -8.94
N ASP A 131 4.40 5.88 -8.99
CA ASP A 131 3.45 6.83 -8.40
C ASP A 131 3.54 6.82 -6.87
N CYS A 132 3.77 5.64 -6.29
CA CYS A 132 4.07 5.50 -4.86
C CYS A 132 5.17 4.48 -4.55
N MET A 133 5.74 4.63 -3.36
CA MET A 133 6.77 3.77 -2.81
C MET A 133 6.48 3.46 -1.35
N ILE A 134 6.76 2.23 -0.94
CA ILE A 134 6.86 1.84 0.47
C ILE A 134 8.34 1.82 0.80
N SER A 135 8.78 2.65 1.75
CA SER A 135 10.19 2.84 2.04
C SER A 135 10.49 2.69 3.52
N VAL A 136 11.66 2.15 3.84
CA VAL A 136 12.25 2.27 5.17
C VAL A 136 12.96 3.62 5.25
N VAL A 137 12.75 4.37 6.33
CA VAL A 137 13.33 5.70 6.55
C VAL A 137 14.21 5.68 7.79
N GLN A 138 15.43 6.21 7.69
CA GLN A 138 16.34 6.39 8.82
C GLN A 138 16.86 7.82 8.85
N GLY A 139 16.79 8.49 10.00
CA GLY A 139 17.30 9.86 10.16
C GLY A 139 16.74 10.85 9.14
N ASN A 140 15.47 10.70 8.77
CA ASN A 140 14.72 11.49 7.77
C ASN A 140 15.06 11.23 6.29
N ARG A 141 15.75 10.13 5.96
CA ARG A 141 16.02 9.76 4.56
C ARG A 141 15.55 8.34 4.26
N PRO A 142 14.92 8.08 3.10
CA PRO A 142 14.69 6.73 2.63
C PRO A 142 16.01 5.99 2.47
N VAL A 143 16.09 4.76 2.99
CA VAL A 143 17.30 3.92 2.91
C VAL A 143 17.08 2.64 2.10
N ALA A 144 15.83 2.22 1.91
CA ALA A 144 15.44 1.09 1.09
C ALA A 144 13.98 1.23 0.61
N SER A 145 13.67 0.71 -0.58
CA SER A 145 12.30 0.63 -1.12
C SER A 145 11.77 -0.80 -1.01
N LEU A 146 10.82 -1.04 -0.11
CA LEU A 146 10.20 -2.35 0.09
C LEU A 146 9.13 -2.70 -0.97
N GLY A 147 8.62 -1.69 -1.67
CA GLY A 147 7.60 -1.88 -2.67
C GLY A 147 7.24 -0.61 -3.43
N PHE A 148 6.49 -0.79 -4.50
CA PHE A 148 6.20 0.22 -5.51
C PHE A 148 4.74 0.15 -5.92
N GLY A 149 4.17 1.27 -6.35
CA GLY A 149 2.84 1.28 -6.93
C GLY A 149 2.70 2.18 -8.15
N GLU A 150 1.82 1.74 -9.05
CA GLU A 150 1.38 2.48 -10.23
C GLU A 150 -0.16 2.52 -10.23
N VAL A 151 -0.70 3.68 -10.61
CA VAL A 151 -2.11 3.98 -10.56
C VAL A 151 -2.57 4.42 -11.94
N LYS A 152 -3.75 3.94 -12.32
CA LYS A 152 -4.54 4.49 -13.41
C LYS A 152 -5.90 4.87 -12.88
N SER A 153 -6.34 6.08 -13.21
CA SER A 153 -7.67 6.55 -12.84
C SER A 153 -8.77 5.67 -13.45
N PRO A 154 -10.02 5.69 -12.93
CA PRO A 154 -11.14 4.99 -13.55
C PRO A 154 -11.32 5.32 -15.04
N LEU A 155 -10.98 6.54 -15.46
CA LEU A 155 -11.05 7.00 -16.85
C LEU A 155 -10.03 6.33 -17.78
N GLU A 156 -8.92 5.86 -17.23
CA GLU A 156 -7.80 5.32 -17.98
C GLU A 156 -7.75 3.78 -17.97
N THR A 157 -8.70 3.14 -17.29
CA THR A 157 -8.78 1.67 -17.20
C THR A 157 -8.91 0.99 -18.56
N GLY A 158 -9.50 1.67 -19.55
CA GLY A 158 -9.59 1.20 -20.94
C GLY A 158 -8.29 1.33 -21.75
N ASN A 159 -7.29 2.05 -21.26
CA ASN A 159 -6.00 2.20 -21.93
C ASN A 159 -5.09 0.98 -21.63
N HIS A 160 -5.43 -0.18 -22.18
CA HIS A 160 -4.71 -1.44 -21.91
C HIS A 160 -3.20 -1.34 -22.16
N PHE A 161 -2.77 -0.55 -23.14
CA PHE A 161 -1.36 -0.31 -23.40
C PHE A 161 -0.69 0.39 -22.20
N GLY A 162 -1.25 1.51 -21.74
CA GLY A 162 -0.73 2.26 -20.60
C GLY A 162 -0.73 1.41 -19.34
N VAL A 163 -1.85 0.76 -19.03
CA VAL A 163 -1.97 -0.07 -17.84
C VAL A 163 -0.95 -1.23 -17.89
N ASN A 164 -0.76 -1.92 -19.02
CA ASN A 164 0.25 -2.99 -19.12
C ASN A 164 1.69 -2.50 -19.08
N LYS A 165 1.98 -1.32 -19.65
CA LYS A 165 3.29 -0.69 -19.53
C LYS A 165 3.66 -0.45 -18.07
N ASP A 166 2.70 -0.03 -17.25
CA ASP A 166 2.93 0.19 -15.82
C ASP A 166 3.17 -1.11 -15.05
N LEU A 167 2.59 -2.24 -15.47
CA LEU A 167 2.94 -3.56 -14.90
C LEU A 167 4.41 -3.91 -15.13
N LEU A 168 4.89 -3.71 -16.35
CA LEU A 168 6.29 -3.99 -16.70
C LEU A 168 7.23 -3.10 -15.89
N ARG A 169 6.88 -1.81 -15.73
CA ARG A 169 7.63 -0.87 -14.91
C ARG A 169 7.68 -1.31 -13.44
N LEU A 170 6.55 -1.72 -12.87
CA LEU A 170 6.50 -2.29 -11.51
C LEU A 170 7.42 -3.50 -11.35
N GLY A 171 7.40 -4.42 -12.32
CA GLY A 171 8.30 -5.57 -12.33
C GLY A 171 9.77 -5.17 -12.31
N SER A 172 10.15 -4.17 -13.12
CA SER A 172 11.52 -3.62 -13.11
C SER A 172 11.89 -3.00 -11.76
N PHE A 173 11.03 -2.14 -11.19
CA PHE A 173 11.32 -1.53 -9.89
C PHE A 173 11.48 -2.58 -8.78
N CYS A 174 10.58 -3.57 -8.72
CA CYS A 174 10.67 -4.65 -7.74
C CYS A 174 11.92 -5.49 -7.92
N LYS A 175 12.30 -5.80 -9.17
CA LYS A 175 13.54 -6.52 -9.47
C LYS A 175 14.75 -5.71 -8.99
N ASP A 176 14.82 -4.42 -9.29
CA ASP A 176 15.96 -3.59 -8.87
C ASP A 176 16.04 -3.47 -7.34
N ALA A 177 14.90 -3.43 -6.63
CA ALA A 177 14.86 -3.51 -5.16
C ALA A 177 15.36 -4.84 -4.60
N VAL A 178 15.07 -5.96 -5.27
CA VAL A 178 15.59 -7.28 -4.89
C VAL A 178 17.09 -7.37 -5.18
N ASP A 179 17.51 -7.03 -6.41
CA ASP A 179 18.88 -7.20 -6.89
C ASP A 179 19.86 -6.19 -6.27
N GLU A 180 19.55 -4.89 -6.34
CA GLU A 180 20.43 -3.82 -5.87
C GLU A 180 20.19 -3.48 -4.40
N GLY A 181 18.92 -3.54 -3.96
CA GLY A 181 18.53 -3.32 -2.57
C GLY A 181 18.82 -4.52 -1.65
N ASN A 182 19.19 -5.67 -2.22
CA ASN A 182 19.46 -6.93 -1.51
C ASN A 182 18.29 -7.31 -0.58
N LEU A 183 17.07 -7.23 -1.11
CA LEU A 183 15.83 -7.63 -0.43
C LEU A 183 15.44 -9.05 -0.81
N ASP A 184 14.89 -9.81 0.13
CA ASP A 184 14.37 -11.16 -0.14
C ASP A 184 13.13 -11.12 -1.07
N GLY A 185 12.42 -9.98 -1.07
CA GLY A 185 11.31 -9.73 -1.96
C GLY A 185 10.85 -8.27 -1.92
N SER A 186 10.00 -7.91 -2.89
CA SER A 186 9.43 -6.58 -3.05
C SER A 186 7.93 -6.67 -3.39
N LEU A 187 7.14 -5.75 -2.84
CA LEU A 187 5.71 -5.65 -3.09
C LEU A 187 5.41 -4.71 -4.27
N ALA A 188 4.64 -5.17 -5.25
CA ALA A 188 4.08 -4.31 -6.29
C ALA A 188 2.58 -4.10 -6.07
N ILE A 189 2.13 -2.84 -6.19
CA ILE A 189 0.74 -2.43 -6.07
C ILE A 189 0.29 -1.85 -7.40
N ARG A 190 -0.67 -2.50 -8.06
CA ARG A 190 -1.27 -1.97 -9.28
C ARG A 190 -2.70 -1.56 -8.99
N CYS A 191 -3.03 -0.30 -9.26
CA CYS A 191 -4.40 0.20 -9.21
C CYS A 191 -4.87 0.53 -10.62
N ALA A 192 -5.95 -0.10 -11.07
CA ALA A 192 -6.63 0.23 -12.32
C ALA A 192 -8.08 0.58 -12.02
N GLY A 193 -8.36 1.88 -11.87
CA GLY A 193 -9.57 2.34 -11.21
C GLY A 193 -9.65 1.76 -9.79
N PHE A 194 -10.84 1.34 -9.36
CA PHE A 194 -11.06 0.77 -8.03
C PHE A 194 -10.55 -0.67 -7.85
N LEU A 195 -10.03 -1.30 -8.91
CA LEU A 195 -9.41 -2.62 -8.80
C LEU A 195 -7.95 -2.46 -8.36
N VAL A 196 -7.65 -2.99 -7.17
CA VAL A 196 -6.29 -3.05 -6.62
C VAL A 196 -5.78 -4.48 -6.69
N ILE A 197 -4.60 -4.68 -7.26
CA ILE A 197 -3.92 -5.98 -7.33
C ILE A 197 -2.54 -5.85 -6.70
N PHE A 198 -2.21 -6.82 -5.85
CA PHE A 198 -0.91 -6.94 -5.20
C PHE A 198 -0.11 -8.09 -5.82
N TYR A 199 1.17 -7.87 -6.07
CA TYR A 199 2.12 -8.90 -6.47
C TYR A 199 3.29 -8.92 -5.49
N LEU A 200 3.71 -10.12 -5.09
CA LEU A 200 4.94 -10.30 -4.34
C LEU A 200 6.00 -10.83 -5.30
N VAL A 201 7.08 -10.07 -5.48
CA VAL A 201 8.22 -10.44 -6.31
C VAL A 201 9.33 -10.93 -5.40
N GLU A 202 9.75 -12.18 -5.56
CA GLU A 202 10.79 -12.80 -4.73
C GLU A 202 11.87 -13.41 -5.60
N LEU A 203 13.10 -13.43 -5.08
CA LEU A 203 14.19 -14.16 -5.72
C LEU A 203 14.01 -15.66 -5.46
N GLN A 204 13.56 -16.41 -6.47
CA GLN A 204 13.28 -17.85 -6.33
C GLN A 204 14.56 -18.71 -6.24
N ALA A 205 15.67 -18.26 -6.80
CA ALA A 205 16.96 -18.92 -6.67
C ALA A 205 18.11 -17.96 -6.98
N MET A 206 19.18 -18.03 -6.18
CA MET A 206 20.51 -17.59 -6.59
C MET A 206 20.98 -18.66 -7.58
N GLY A 207 20.97 -18.40 -8.89
CA GLY A 207 21.34 -19.41 -9.90
C GLY A 207 22.63 -20.16 -9.51
N PHE A 208 22.72 -21.46 -9.83
CA PHE A 208 23.87 -22.29 -9.51
C PHE A 208 25.17 -21.58 -9.95
N ILE A 209 26.01 -21.23 -8.98
CA ILE A 209 27.42 -20.82 -9.18
C ILE A 209 28.29 -22.04 -8.91
#